data_AF-A0A4R1G820-F1
#
_entry.id   AF-A0A4R1G820-F1
#
_cell.length_a   1.000
_cell.length_b   1.000
_cell.length_c   1.000
_cell.angle_alpha   90.00
_cell.angle_beta   90.00
_cell.angle_gamma   90.00
#
_symmetry.space_group_name_H-M   'P 1'
#
loop_
_entity.id
_entity.type
_entity.pdbx_description
1 polymer ?
#
loop_
_entity_poly.entity_id
_entity_poly.type
_entity_poly.pdbx_seq_one_letter_code
_entity_poly.pdbx_strand_id
1 'polypeptide(L)'
;MSFFSKSIRAVSDIIDEAVRNVRGRISSDVSFSEYVNEIEKEAHRLYLLEEKRVVREILLKEINPESRLKDTLQKVADIVVELSTVIANTRRSRGGMSSEYILSYALKEYGIDNEPVGRRRSKKSYYPDVAIPSKEALEKNPNGVIALAVKRTLRERWREDIPIFRHFPNAAFVCLSDSADITEGKLLDMQEEGLRVLFLPDNLYFSLKGFIEEDIKRIEVYELSYLPRWIRAKLSLLR
;
A
#
# COMPACT_ATOMS: atom_id res chain seq x y z
N MET A 1 4.53 -5.75 -21.23
CA MET A 1 3.57 -6.31 -20.25
C MET A 1 3.06 -7.64 -20.77
N SER A 2 3.07 -8.69 -19.94
CA SER A 2 2.59 -10.04 -20.28
C SER A 2 1.07 -10.06 -20.52
N PHE A 3 0.57 -11.06 -21.27
CA PHE A 3 -0.88 -11.29 -21.44
C PHE A 3 -1.59 -11.35 -20.08
N PHE A 4 -1.05 -12.12 -19.14
CA PHE A 4 -1.56 -12.23 -17.77
C PHE A 4 -1.80 -10.85 -17.12
N SER A 5 -0.80 -9.97 -17.13
CA SER A 5 -0.90 -8.65 -16.49
C SER A 5 -1.94 -7.74 -17.15
N LYS A 6 -2.19 -7.88 -18.47
CA LYS A 6 -3.18 -7.09 -19.21
C LYS A 6 -4.60 -7.60 -19.01
N SER A 7 -4.75 -8.89 -18.68
CA SER A 7 -6.05 -9.54 -18.53
C SER A 7 -6.66 -9.38 -17.13
N ILE A 8 -5.88 -8.92 -16.16
CA ILE A 8 -6.39 -8.50 -14.84
C ILE A 8 -6.81 -7.03 -14.93
N ARG A 9 -7.99 -6.70 -14.38
CA ARG A 9 -8.51 -5.33 -14.24
C ARG A 9 -7.48 -4.34 -13.68
N ALA A 10 -7.67 -3.03 -13.86
CA ALA A 10 -6.78 -2.05 -13.26
C ALA A 10 -6.80 -2.12 -11.72
N VAL A 11 -5.72 -1.69 -11.07
CA VAL A 11 -5.65 -1.68 -9.60
C VAL A 11 -6.71 -0.77 -9.02
N SER A 12 -6.87 0.44 -9.56
CA SER A 12 -7.93 1.38 -9.19
C SER A 12 -9.30 0.71 -9.19
N ASP A 13 -9.66 0.03 -10.28
CA ASP A 13 -11.00 -0.57 -10.41
C ASP A 13 -11.27 -1.67 -9.37
N ILE A 14 -10.23 -2.42 -8.98
CA ILE A 14 -10.35 -3.44 -7.93
C ILE A 14 -10.50 -2.76 -6.56
N ILE A 15 -9.72 -1.71 -6.29
CA ILE A 15 -9.82 -0.96 -5.03
C ILE A 15 -11.18 -0.26 -4.93
N ASP A 16 -11.66 0.37 -6.00
CA ASP A 16 -12.97 1.05 -6.04
C ASP A 16 -14.11 0.08 -5.70
N GLU A 17 -14.06 -1.13 -6.25
CA GLU A 17 -15.02 -2.18 -5.91
C GLU A 17 -14.88 -2.66 -4.47
N ALA A 18 -13.64 -2.87 -4.00
CA ALA A 18 -13.40 -3.24 -2.60
C ALA A 18 -13.95 -2.20 -1.63
N VAL A 19 -13.71 -0.92 -1.91
CA VAL A 19 -14.22 0.21 -1.13
C VAL A 19 -15.74 0.21 -1.11
N ARG A 20 -16.41 0.02 -2.25
CA ARG A 20 -17.88 -0.08 -2.30
C ARG A 20 -18.41 -1.27 -1.48
N ASN A 21 -17.78 -2.43 -1.61
CA ASN A 21 -18.18 -3.64 -0.90
C ASN A 21 -18.01 -3.48 0.62
N VAL A 22 -16.91 -2.88 1.07
CA VAL A 22 -16.65 -2.63 2.48
C VAL A 22 -17.62 -1.61 3.04
N ARG A 23 -17.87 -0.48 2.35
CA ARG A 23 -18.87 0.53 2.77
C ARG A 23 -20.27 -0.07 2.94
N GLY A 24 -20.63 -1.01 2.08
CA GLY A 24 -21.94 -1.67 2.16
C GLY A 24 -22.12 -2.62 3.34
N ARG A 25 -21.05 -3.01 4.05
CA ARG A 25 -21.09 -4.04 5.12
C ARG A 25 -20.52 -3.61 6.46
N ILE A 26 -19.64 -2.61 6.50
CA ILE A 26 -18.95 -2.19 7.72
C ILE A 26 -19.77 -1.14 8.49
N SER A 27 -19.70 -1.16 9.82
CA SER A 27 -20.32 -0.13 10.66
C SER A 27 -19.64 1.23 10.43
N SER A 28 -20.37 2.33 10.59
CA SER A 28 -19.81 3.69 10.58
C SER A 28 -18.81 3.96 11.70
N ASP A 29 -18.88 3.17 12.78
CA ASP A 29 -18.12 3.41 14.02
C ASP A 29 -16.76 2.69 14.05
N VAL A 30 -16.35 2.09 12.95
CA VAL A 30 -15.03 1.44 12.87
C VAL A 30 -13.90 2.48 12.86
N SER A 31 -12.74 2.07 13.38
CA SER A 31 -11.55 2.90 13.34
C SER A 31 -11.03 3.04 11.90
N PHE A 32 -10.26 4.10 11.63
CA PHE A 32 -9.67 4.33 10.32
C PHE A 32 -8.72 3.18 9.93
N SER A 33 -7.98 2.65 10.91
CA SER A 33 -7.10 1.48 10.75
C SER A 33 -7.88 0.23 10.34
N GLU A 34 -8.99 -0.05 11.01
CA GLU A 34 -9.86 -1.19 10.69
C GLU A 34 -10.48 -1.03 9.29
N TYR A 35 -10.91 0.18 8.94
CA TYR A 35 -11.45 0.46 7.61
C TYR A 35 -10.41 0.20 6.50
N VAL A 36 -9.18 0.68 6.68
CA VAL A 36 -8.05 0.41 5.77
C VAL A 36 -7.78 -1.10 5.63
N ASN A 37 -7.75 -1.82 6.75
CA ASN A 37 -7.52 -3.26 6.78
C ASN A 37 -8.62 -4.03 6.04
N GLU A 38 -9.89 -3.66 6.22
CA GLU A 38 -11.01 -4.33 5.53
C GLU A 38 -11.01 -4.07 4.02
N ILE A 39 -10.60 -2.88 3.57
CA ILE A 39 -10.39 -2.61 2.14
C ILE A 39 -9.26 -3.47 1.60
N GLU A 40 -8.15 -3.63 2.32
CA GLU A 40 -7.01 -4.46 1.90
C GLU A 40 -7.44 -5.93 1.73
N LYS A 41 -8.12 -6.50 2.72
CA LYS A 41 -8.61 -7.89 2.68
C LYS A 41 -9.54 -8.11 1.49
N GLU A 42 -10.48 -7.20 1.28
CA GLU A 42 -11.45 -7.32 0.18
C GLU A 42 -10.79 -7.12 -1.19
N ALA A 43 -9.89 -6.16 -1.32
CA ALA A 43 -9.11 -5.95 -2.54
C ALA A 43 -8.24 -7.17 -2.87
N HIS A 44 -7.62 -7.79 -1.86
CA HIS A 44 -6.86 -9.01 -2.03
C HIS A 44 -7.74 -10.17 -2.51
N ARG A 45 -8.93 -10.33 -1.91
CA ARG A 45 -9.92 -11.34 -2.32
C ARG A 45 -10.35 -11.16 -3.78
N LEU A 46 -10.73 -9.93 -4.18
CA LEU A 46 -11.13 -9.61 -5.55
C LEU A 46 -9.99 -9.87 -6.54
N TYR A 47 -8.76 -9.49 -6.19
CA TYR A 47 -7.59 -9.76 -7.03
C TYR A 47 -7.36 -11.27 -7.22
N LEU A 48 -7.48 -12.08 -6.17
CA LEU A 48 -7.32 -13.54 -6.27
C LEU A 48 -8.38 -14.18 -7.17
N LEU A 49 -9.61 -13.66 -7.17
CA LEU A 49 -10.66 -14.11 -8.10
C LEU A 49 -10.31 -13.82 -9.56
N GLU A 50 -9.84 -12.61 -9.84
CA GLU A 50 -9.37 -12.23 -11.17
C GLU A 50 -8.17 -13.06 -11.62
N GLU A 51 -7.19 -13.26 -10.73
CA GLU A 51 -6.03 -14.10 -11.01
C GLU A 51 -6.44 -15.53 -11.35
N LYS A 52 -7.33 -16.13 -10.55
CA LYS A 52 -7.86 -17.47 -10.82
C LYS A 52 -8.59 -17.55 -12.16
N ARG A 53 -9.37 -16.52 -12.52
CA ARG A 53 -10.07 -16.44 -13.82
C ARG A 53 -9.06 -16.43 -14.97
N VAL A 54 -8.05 -15.56 -14.91
CA VAL A 54 -7.05 -15.42 -15.99
C VAL A 54 -6.18 -16.67 -16.11
N VAL A 55 -5.74 -17.29 -14.99
CA VAL A 55 -5.01 -18.56 -15.03
C VAL A 55 -5.83 -19.64 -15.72
N ARG A 56 -7.12 -19.75 -15.38
CA ARG A 56 -8.03 -20.70 -16.04
C ARG A 56 -8.12 -20.46 -17.54
N GLU A 57 -8.26 -19.20 -17.98
CA GLU A 57 -8.31 -18.86 -19.40
C GLU A 57 -7.04 -19.23 -20.16
N ILE A 58 -5.86 -19.04 -19.55
CA ILE A 58 -4.58 -19.41 -20.14
C ILE A 58 -4.50 -20.93 -20.30
N LEU A 59 -4.83 -21.67 -19.24
CA LEU A 59 -4.81 -23.14 -19.29
C LEU A 59 -5.76 -23.68 -20.37
N LEU A 60 -6.98 -23.14 -20.47
CA LEU A 60 -7.95 -23.58 -21.47
C LEU A 60 -7.54 -23.26 -22.92
N LYS A 61 -6.74 -22.21 -23.14
CA LYS A 61 -6.23 -21.85 -24.48
C LYS A 61 -5.07 -22.73 -24.91
N GLU A 62 -4.21 -23.09 -23.96
CA GLU A 62 -2.95 -23.79 -24.25
C GLU A 62 -3.09 -25.32 -24.20
N ILE A 63 -4.09 -25.85 -23.49
CA ILE A 63 -4.28 -27.29 -23.36
C ILE A 63 -5.21 -27.80 -24.47
N ASN A 64 -4.72 -28.74 -25.28
CA ASN A 64 -5.56 -29.49 -26.21
C ASN A 64 -6.27 -30.62 -25.44
N PRO A 65 -7.62 -30.63 -25.37
CA PRO A 65 -8.38 -31.67 -24.67
C PRO A 65 -8.22 -33.08 -25.26
N GLU A 66 -7.74 -33.20 -26.51
CA GLU A 66 -7.51 -34.49 -27.18
C GLU A 66 -6.11 -35.07 -26.93
N SER A 67 -5.23 -34.34 -26.22
CA SER A 67 -3.86 -34.80 -25.95
C SER A 67 -3.84 -35.92 -24.88
N ARG A 68 -2.80 -36.77 -24.92
CA ARG A 68 -2.59 -37.81 -23.90
C ARG A 68 -2.35 -37.15 -22.55
N LEU A 69 -2.84 -37.79 -21.47
CA LEU A 69 -2.73 -37.27 -20.11
C LEU A 69 -1.30 -36.88 -19.71
N LYS A 70 -0.29 -37.69 -20.07
CA LYS A 70 1.11 -37.39 -19.78
C LYS A 70 1.59 -36.09 -20.44
N ASP A 71 1.19 -35.87 -21.69
CA ASP A 71 1.57 -34.68 -22.45
C ASP A 71 0.83 -33.44 -21.94
N THR A 72 -0.45 -33.60 -21.56
CA THR A 72 -1.22 -32.58 -20.85
C THR A 72 -0.55 -32.18 -19.53
N LEU A 73 -0.17 -33.14 -18.70
CA LEU A 73 0.46 -32.87 -17.39
C LEU A 73 1.81 -32.17 -17.55
N GLN A 74 2.63 -32.58 -18.53
CA GLN A 74 3.89 -31.90 -18.82
C GLN A 74 3.63 -30.45 -19.25
N LYS A 75 2.70 -30.23 -20.17
CA LYS A 75 2.37 -28.88 -20.65
C LYS A 75 1.81 -27.98 -19.54
N VAL A 76 0.97 -28.54 -18.65
CA VAL A 76 0.48 -27.82 -17.45
C VAL A 76 1.64 -27.44 -16.54
N ALA A 77 2.59 -28.34 -16.28
CA ALA A 77 3.75 -28.06 -15.44
C ALA A 77 4.57 -26.90 -16.02
N ASP A 78 4.84 -26.92 -17.32
CA ASP A 78 5.60 -25.86 -18.01
C ASP A 78 4.88 -24.51 -17.89
N ILE A 79 3.57 -24.47 -18.15
CA ILE A 79 2.74 -23.26 -18.01
C ILE A 79 2.76 -22.74 -16.57
N VAL A 80 2.63 -23.62 -15.57
CA VAL A 80 2.62 -23.23 -14.16
C VAL A 80 3.95 -22.60 -13.75
N VAL A 81 5.08 -23.15 -14.21
CA VAL A 81 6.42 -22.59 -13.93
C VAL A 81 6.54 -21.19 -14.52
N GLU A 82 6.18 -20.99 -15.79
CA GLU A 82 6.23 -19.68 -16.44
C GLU A 82 5.29 -18.67 -15.77
N LEU A 83 4.04 -19.07 -15.50
CA LEU A 83 3.06 -18.21 -14.85
C LEU A 83 3.47 -17.82 -13.43
N SER A 84 4.15 -18.70 -12.69
CA SER A 84 4.55 -18.43 -11.31
C SER A 84 5.41 -17.16 -11.20
N THR A 85 6.39 -16.99 -12.09
CA THR A 85 7.24 -15.80 -12.13
C THR A 85 6.45 -14.55 -12.53
N VAL A 86 5.59 -14.67 -13.54
CA VAL A 86 4.76 -13.55 -14.03
C VAL A 86 3.77 -13.09 -12.97
N ILE A 87 3.11 -14.03 -12.28
CA ILE A 87 2.18 -13.78 -11.18
C ILE A 87 2.91 -13.09 -10.04
N ALA A 88 4.07 -13.61 -9.60
CA ALA A 88 4.83 -13.02 -8.51
C ALA A 88 5.24 -11.56 -8.79
N ASN A 89 5.73 -11.28 -10.01
CA ASN A 89 6.11 -9.93 -10.43
C ASN A 89 4.89 -8.99 -10.53
N THR A 90 3.76 -9.51 -11.07
CA THR A 90 2.52 -8.74 -11.18
C THR A 90 1.97 -8.38 -9.79
N ARG A 91 1.92 -9.34 -8.86
CA ARG A 91 1.52 -9.12 -7.47
C ARG A 91 2.41 -8.08 -6.79
N ARG A 92 3.73 -8.15 -6.97
CA ARG A 92 4.67 -7.17 -6.39
C ARG A 92 4.42 -5.76 -6.90
N SER A 93 4.27 -5.60 -8.22
CA SER A 93 4.00 -4.28 -8.82
C SER A 93 2.65 -3.72 -8.36
N ARG A 94 1.61 -4.56 -8.31
CA ARG A 94 0.26 -4.14 -7.96
C ARG A 94 0.10 -3.87 -6.47
N GLY A 95 0.76 -4.63 -5.60
CA GLY A 95 0.68 -4.45 -4.16
C GLY A 95 1.16 -3.08 -3.67
N GLY A 96 2.18 -2.50 -4.32
CA GLY A 96 2.60 -1.12 -4.06
C GLY A 96 1.49 -0.12 -4.39
N MET A 97 1.01 -0.13 -5.64
CA MET A 97 -0.08 0.75 -6.09
C MET A 97 -1.34 0.59 -5.24
N SER A 98 -1.70 -0.64 -4.88
CA SER A 98 -2.88 -0.92 -4.05
C SER A 98 -2.82 -0.18 -2.72
N SER A 99 -1.67 -0.15 -2.04
CA SER A 99 -1.52 0.58 -0.78
C SER A 99 -1.75 2.09 -0.94
N GLU A 100 -1.27 2.68 -2.03
CA GLU A 100 -1.46 4.10 -2.32
C GLU A 100 -2.95 4.43 -2.49
N TYR A 101 -3.66 3.63 -3.32
CA TYR A 101 -5.09 3.81 -3.56
C TYR A 101 -5.93 3.55 -2.31
N ILE A 102 -5.64 2.49 -1.54
CA ILE A 102 -6.38 2.17 -0.31
C ILE A 102 -6.30 3.33 0.67
N LEU A 103 -5.09 3.84 0.94
CA LEU A 103 -4.94 4.97 1.84
C LEU A 103 -5.65 6.21 1.31
N SER A 104 -5.52 6.48 0.00
CA SER A 104 -6.17 7.63 -0.63
C SER A 104 -7.69 7.61 -0.48
N TYR A 105 -8.33 6.47 -0.75
CA TYR A 105 -9.77 6.30 -0.59
C TYR A 105 -10.22 6.40 0.86
N ALA A 106 -9.48 5.79 1.78
CA ALA A 106 -9.77 5.90 3.20
C ALA A 106 -9.71 7.35 3.68
N LEU A 107 -8.68 8.10 3.29
CA LEU A 107 -8.56 9.53 3.64
C LEU A 107 -9.70 10.38 3.07
N LYS A 108 -10.13 10.10 1.83
CA LYS A 108 -11.27 10.80 1.20
C LYS A 108 -12.57 10.62 1.97
N GLU A 109 -12.83 9.42 2.49
CA GLU A 109 -14.02 9.18 3.34
C GLU A 109 -13.97 9.98 4.65
N TYR A 110 -12.78 10.29 5.14
CA TYR A 110 -12.57 11.16 6.28
C TYR A 110 -12.50 12.64 5.88
N GLY A 111 -12.95 12.99 4.66
CA GLY A 111 -13.03 14.37 4.17
C GLY A 111 -11.67 15.02 3.95
N ILE A 112 -10.63 14.23 3.66
CA ILE A 112 -9.27 14.71 3.40
C ILE A 112 -8.97 14.58 1.91
N ASP A 113 -8.90 15.71 1.23
CA ASP A 113 -8.45 15.78 -0.16
C ASP A 113 -7.02 15.26 -0.27
N ASN A 114 -6.80 14.37 -1.25
CA ASN A 114 -5.50 13.77 -1.50
C ASN A 114 -5.46 13.11 -2.88
N GLU A 115 -4.26 12.79 -3.34
CA GLU A 115 -4.03 12.12 -4.62
C GLU A 115 -2.89 11.10 -4.52
N PRO A 116 -3.07 9.84 -4.99
CA PRO A 116 -1.96 8.93 -5.25
C PRO A 116 -1.09 9.51 -6.35
N VAL A 117 0.18 9.76 -6.05
CA VAL A 117 1.11 10.34 -7.03
C VAL A 117 1.90 9.23 -7.72
N GLY A 118 2.24 8.20 -6.95
CA GLY A 118 3.20 7.17 -7.31
C GLY A 118 4.62 7.75 -7.46
N ARG A 119 5.65 6.97 -7.11
CA ARG A 119 7.04 7.39 -7.34
C ARG A 119 7.36 7.47 -8.84
N ARG A 120 7.02 8.56 -9.51
CA ARG A 120 7.60 8.89 -10.82
C ARG A 120 9.04 9.33 -10.58
N ARG A 121 9.99 8.43 -10.80
CA ARG A 121 11.43 8.77 -10.89
C ARG A 121 11.66 9.65 -12.12
N SER A 122 11.27 10.92 -12.06
CA SER A 122 11.91 11.92 -12.91
C SER A 122 13.30 12.18 -12.33
N LYS A 123 14.33 12.37 -13.18
CA LYS A 123 15.71 12.60 -12.72
C LYS A 123 15.88 13.86 -11.84
N LYS A 124 14.83 14.69 -11.68
CA LYS A 124 14.90 16.03 -11.08
C LYS A 124 14.09 16.19 -9.79
N SER A 125 13.19 15.28 -9.44
CA SER A 125 12.26 15.47 -8.31
C SER A 125 11.88 14.16 -7.64
N TYR A 126 11.95 14.12 -6.30
CA TYR A 126 11.44 13.04 -5.47
C TYR A 126 9.93 13.23 -5.30
N TYR A 127 9.14 12.17 -5.48
CA TYR A 127 7.69 12.19 -5.32
C TYR A 127 7.28 11.23 -4.19
N PRO A 128 6.35 11.62 -3.31
CA PRO A 128 5.77 10.73 -2.32
C PRO A 128 4.81 9.74 -2.99
N ASP A 129 4.35 8.77 -2.20
CA ASP A 129 3.36 7.80 -2.66
C ASP A 129 1.96 8.47 -2.72
N VAL A 130 1.62 9.27 -1.70
CA VAL A 130 0.38 10.08 -1.64
C VAL A 130 0.70 11.53 -1.28
N ALA A 131 0.03 12.49 -1.94
CA ALA A 131 0.14 13.92 -1.65
C ALA A 131 -1.18 14.50 -1.15
N ILE A 132 -1.09 15.43 -0.19
CA ILE A 132 -2.23 16.12 0.42
C ILE A 132 -1.98 17.64 0.34
N PRO A 133 -2.89 18.43 -0.26
CA PRO A 133 -4.21 18.03 -0.75
C PRO A 133 -4.22 17.42 -2.16
N SER A 134 -3.19 17.65 -2.99
CA SER A 134 -3.14 17.14 -4.37
C SER A 134 -1.72 17.11 -4.92
N LYS A 135 -1.52 16.43 -6.06
CA LYS A 135 -0.25 16.45 -6.78
C LYS A 135 0.10 17.84 -7.31
N GLU A 136 -0.90 18.59 -7.77
CA GLU A 136 -0.70 19.96 -8.24
C GLU A 136 -0.19 20.88 -7.12
N ALA A 137 -0.78 20.78 -5.92
CA ALA A 137 -0.32 21.53 -4.76
C ALA A 137 1.13 21.18 -4.39
N LEU A 138 1.48 19.88 -4.45
CA LEU A 138 2.85 19.39 -4.23
C LEU A 138 3.83 19.99 -5.25
N GLU A 139 3.48 20.01 -6.54
CA GLU A 139 4.34 20.58 -7.59
C GLU A 139 4.52 22.10 -7.45
N LYS A 140 3.48 22.81 -6.98
CA LYS A 140 3.51 24.26 -6.79
C LYS A 140 4.25 24.70 -5.53
N ASN A 141 4.03 24.02 -4.40
CA ASN A 141 4.67 24.35 -3.12
C ASN A 141 4.91 23.08 -2.27
N PRO A 142 6.03 22.37 -2.46
CA PRO A 142 6.40 21.18 -1.68
C PRO A 142 6.43 21.38 -0.16
N ASN A 143 6.68 22.60 0.31
CA ASN A 143 6.76 22.92 1.74
C ASN A 143 5.38 23.16 2.37
N GLY A 144 4.38 23.49 1.55
CA GLY A 144 3.00 23.78 1.98
C GLY A 144 2.05 22.59 1.90
N VAL A 145 2.57 21.39 1.70
CA VAL A 145 1.79 20.15 1.56
C VAL A 145 2.24 19.10 2.56
N ILE A 146 1.44 18.05 2.69
CA ILE A 146 1.79 16.83 3.43
C ILE A 146 2.11 15.73 2.42
N ALA A 147 3.23 15.04 2.66
CA ALA A 147 3.75 14.00 1.78
C ALA A 147 3.80 12.66 2.53
N LEU A 148 3.13 11.63 2.00
CA LEU A 148 3.07 10.33 2.64
C LEU A 148 3.85 9.29 1.84
N ALA A 149 4.77 8.59 2.50
CA ALA A 149 5.31 7.32 2.04
C ALA A 149 4.45 6.19 2.60
N VAL A 150 4.01 5.26 1.76
CA VAL A 150 3.08 4.21 2.16
C VAL A 150 3.67 2.85 1.85
N LYS A 151 3.59 1.93 2.80
CA LYS A 151 4.04 0.55 2.58
C LYS A 151 3.08 -0.44 3.22
N ARG A 152 2.76 -1.50 2.48
CA ARG A 152 2.05 -2.67 3.03
C ARG A 152 2.95 -3.42 4.00
N THR A 153 4.04 -3.99 3.48
CA THR A 153 5.08 -4.65 4.27
C THR A 153 6.38 -3.87 4.13
N LEU A 154 7.25 -3.94 5.14
CA LEU A 154 8.45 -3.11 5.18
C LEU A 154 9.67 -3.86 4.67
N ARG A 155 9.97 -5.06 5.20
CA ARG A 155 11.28 -5.71 5.02
C ARG A 155 12.39 -4.70 5.27
N GLU A 156 13.40 -4.62 4.42
CA GLU A 156 14.41 -3.57 4.37
C GLU A 156 13.97 -2.32 3.56
N ARG A 157 12.84 -2.41 2.83
CA ARG A 157 12.42 -1.40 1.84
C ARG A 157 11.95 -0.08 2.44
N TRP A 158 11.70 -0.01 3.75
CA TRP A 158 11.41 1.25 4.43
C TRP A 158 12.56 2.26 4.31
N ARG A 159 13.80 1.76 4.17
CA ARG A 159 15.01 2.58 3.98
C ARG A 159 14.96 3.42 2.70
N GLU A 160 14.25 2.94 1.68
CA GLU A 160 14.08 3.66 0.41
C GLU A 160 13.28 4.97 0.55
N ASP A 161 12.47 5.08 1.62
CA ASP A 161 11.60 6.23 1.86
C ASP A 161 12.22 7.26 2.80
N ILE A 162 13.35 6.97 3.47
CA ILE A 162 14.04 7.92 4.34
C ILE A 162 14.30 9.29 3.67
N PRO A 163 14.67 9.37 2.38
CA PRO A 163 14.83 10.66 1.71
C PRO A 163 13.57 11.54 1.68
N ILE A 164 12.36 11.01 1.87
CA ILE A 164 11.11 11.81 1.89
C ILE A 164 11.20 12.98 2.88
N PHE A 165 11.80 12.75 4.05
CA PHE A 165 11.93 13.74 5.12
C PHE A 165 12.95 14.85 4.80
N ARG A 166 13.80 14.66 3.78
CA ARG A 166 14.69 15.70 3.26
C ARG A 166 14.02 16.55 2.19
N HIS A 167 13.03 16.00 1.50
CA HIS A 167 12.32 16.67 0.41
C HIS A 167 11.05 17.39 0.86
N PHE A 168 10.40 16.90 1.92
CA PHE A 168 9.14 17.45 2.42
C PHE A 168 9.20 17.64 3.94
N PRO A 169 9.07 18.88 4.45
CA PRO A 169 9.05 19.16 5.88
C PRO A 169 7.90 18.46 6.62
N ASN A 170 6.74 18.33 5.96
CA ASN A 170 5.55 17.68 6.52
C ASN A 170 5.38 16.27 5.94
N ALA A 171 6.42 15.45 6.06
CA ALA A 171 6.37 14.06 5.62
C ALA A 171 5.96 13.11 6.74
N ALA A 172 5.32 11.99 6.37
CA ALA A 172 5.13 10.85 7.25
C ALA A 172 5.26 9.52 6.51
N PHE A 173 5.68 8.49 7.24
CA PHE A 173 5.71 7.13 6.77
C PHE A 173 4.51 6.37 7.35
N VAL A 174 3.76 5.68 6.49
CA VAL A 174 2.51 5.00 6.84
C VAL A 174 2.62 3.51 6.52
N CYS A 175 2.48 2.68 7.54
CA CYS A 175 2.36 1.24 7.40
C CYS A 175 0.88 0.83 7.49
N LEU A 176 0.40 0.08 6.49
CA LEU A 176 -1.04 -0.26 6.42
C LEU A 176 -1.40 -1.65 6.94
N SER A 177 -0.43 -2.57 7.07
CA SER A 177 -0.74 -3.99 7.26
C SER A 177 -0.32 -4.47 8.64
N ASP A 178 -1.23 -5.10 9.37
CA ASP A 178 -0.94 -5.77 10.65
C ASP A 178 0.15 -6.86 10.52
N SER A 179 0.29 -7.44 9.32
CA SER A 179 1.35 -8.42 9.02
C SER A 179 2.71 -7.78 8.67
N ALA A 180 2.86 -6.48 8.89
CA ALA A 180 4.14 -5.81 8.70
C ALA A 180 5.18 -6.37 9.68
N ASP A 181 6.37 -6.61 9.15
CA ASP A 181 7.49 -7.18 9.88
C ASP A 181 8.20 -6.09 10.70
N ILE A 182 7.48 -5.46 11.63
CA ILE A 182 8.03 -4.45 12.54
C ILE A 182 8.34 -5.12 13.87
N THR A 183 9.59 -4.94 14.29
CA THR A 183 10.11 -5.42 15.57
C THR A 183 10.75 -4.25 16.30
N GLU A 184 11.00 -4.39 17.60
CA GLU A 184 11.73 -3.42 18.42
C GLU A 184 13.06 -3.00 17.77
N GLY A 185 13.88 -3.97 17.37
CA GLY A 185 15.14 -3.72 16.67
C GLY A 185 14.96 -2.92 15.37
N LYS A 186 13.90 -3.18 14.60
CA LYS A 186 13.62 -2.41 13.38
C LYS A 186 13.20 -0.96 13.68
N LEU A 187 12.50 -0.72 14.78
CA LEU A 187 12.16 0.64 15.22
C LEU A 187 13.42 1.42 15.64
N LEU A 188 14.38 0.76 16.30
CA LEU A 188 15.68 1.34 16.61
C LEU A 188 16.45 1.70 15.32
N ASP A 189 16.54 0.78 14.36
CA ASP A 189 17.16 1.05 13.06
C ASP A 189 16.51 2.26 12.36
N MET A 190 15.18 2.30 12.33
CA MET A 190 14.42 3.41 11.74
C MET A 190 14.75 4.76 12.37
N GLN A 191 14.88 4.77 13.69
CA GLN A 191 15.26 5.95 14.45
C GLN A 191 16.69 6.40 14.14
N GLU A 192 17.64 5.46 14.09
CA GLU A 192 19.04 5.74 13.80
C GLU A 192 19.23 6.28 12.38
N GLU A 193 18.43 5.80 11.44
CA GLU A 193 18.49 6.21 10.03
C GLU A 193 17.68 7.47 9.70
N GLY A 194 17.02 8.05 10.70
CA GLY A 194 16.40 9.36 10.58
C GLY A 194 15.00 9.33 9.98
N LEU A 195 14.26 8.22 10.15
CA LEU A 195 12.79 8.27 10.07
C LEU A 195 12.30 9.32 11.09
N ARG A 196 11.25 10.10 10.78
CA ARG A 196 10.78 11.14 11.72
C ARG A 196 9.36 10.92 12.22
N VAL A 197 8.45 10.51 11.34
CA VAL A 197 7.04 10.29 11.67
C VAL A 197 6.61 8.94 11.10
N LEU A 198 6.04 8.09 11.94
CA LEU A 198 5.64 6.73 11.62
C LEU A 198 4.21 6.46 12.09
N PHE A 199 3.36 5.99 11.20
CA PHE A 199 2.04 5.46 11.52
C PHE A 199 2.03 3.95 11.38
N LEU A 200 1.60 3.26 12.43
CA LEU A 200 1.50 1.81 12.49
C LEU A 200 0.04 1.37 12.58
N PRO A 201 -0.36 0.23 11.99
CA PRO A 201 -1.66 -0.37 12.26
C PRO A 201 -1.92 -0.45 13.76
N ASP A 202 -3.18 -0.25 14.18
CA ASP A 202 -3.49 0.03 15.57
C ASP A 202 -3.06 -1.13 16.49
N ASN A 203 -3.35 -2.36 16.08
CA ASN A 203 -2.97 -3.57 16.80
C ASN A 203 -1.46 -3.66 16.99
N LEU A 204 -0.70 -3.36 15.93
CA LEU A 204 0.77 -3.39 15.95
C LEU A 204 1.33 -2.28 16.85
N TYR A 205 0.80 -1.06 16.76
CA TYR A 205 1.15 0.05 17.65
C TYR A 205 0.94 -0.34 19.12
N PHE A 206 -0.24 -0.85 19.47
CA PHE A 206 -0.54 -1.19 20.86
C PHE A 206 0.29 -2.36 21.38
N SER A 207 0.66 -3.32 20.53
CA SER A 207 1.56 -4.41 20.92
C SER A 207 2.98 -3.95 21.24
N LEU A 208 3.43 -2.82 20.65
CA LEU A 208 4.78 -2.27 20.82
C LEU A 208 4.80 -1.00 21.70
N LYS A 209 3.65 -0.60 22.24
CA LYS A 209 3.47 0.71 22.89
C LYS A 209 4.46 0.97 24.02
N GLY A 210 4.67 0.00 24.91
CA GLY A 210 5.63 0.13 26.02
C GLY A 210 7.03 0.43 25.52
N PHE A 211 7.53 -0.38 24.57
CA PHE A 211 8.83 -0.16 23.95
C PHE A 211 8.93 1.19 23.21
N ILE A 212 7.88 1.58 22.49
CA ILE A 212 7.83 2.89 21.81
C ILE A 212 7.97 4.03 22.83
N GLU A 213 7.23 3.98 23.94
CA GLU A 213 7.27 5.03 24.96
C GLU A 213 8.61 5.05 25.72
N GLU A 214 9.23 3.90 25.94
CA GLU A 214 10.47 3.74 26.72
C GLU A 214 11.74 4.02 25.91
N ASP A 215 11.86 3.50 24.69
CA ASP A 215 13.12 3.45 23.93
C ASP A 215 13.14 4.33 22.68
N ILE A 216 11.96 4.67 22.15
CA ILE A 216 11.84 5.43 20.91
C ILE A 216 11.68 6.93 21.21
N LYS A 217 12.72 7.72 20.91
CA LYS A 217 12.86 9.14 21.31
C LYS A 217 13.03 10.13 20.17
N ARG A 218 13.48 9.70 18.99
CA ARG A 218 13.76 10.60 17.85
C ARG A 218 12.74 10.48 16.71
N ILE A 219 11.78 9.56 16.83
CA ILE A 219 10.68 9.40 15.88
C ILE A 219 9.35 9.59 16.61
N GLU A 220 8.42 10.27 15.97
CA GLU A 220 7.03 10.35 16.40
C GLU A 220 6.30 9.11 15.86
N VAL A 221 5.85 8.21 16.74
CA VAL A 221 5.10 7.00 16.36
C VAL A 221 3.65 7.13 16.81
N TYR A 222 2.73 6.84 15.91
CA TYR A 222 1.29 6.90 16.16
C TYR A 222 0.58 5.64 15.67
N GLU A 223 -0.54 5.33 16.28
CA GLU A 223 -1.53 4.43 15.70
C GLU A 223 -2.11 5.02 14.39
N LEU A 224 -2.41 4.16 13.43
CA LEU A 224 -2.86 4.54 12.10
C LEU A 224 -4.21 5.27 12.17
N SER A 225 -5.05 4.94 13.15
CA SER A 225 -6.30 5.66 13.38
C SER A 225 -6.13 7.13 13.75
N TYR A 226 -4.95 7.54 14.20
CA TYR A 226 -4.65 8.95 14.48
C TYR A 226 -4.33 9.75 13.21
N LEU A 227 -4.02 9.10 12.09
CA LEU A 227 -3.55 9.76 10.87
C LEU A 227 -4.47 10.88 10.35
N PRO A 228 -5.80 10.71 10.24
CA PRO A 228 -6.68 11.79 9.80
C PRO A 228 -6.60 13.04 10.69
N ARG A 229 -6.47 12.85 12.01
CA ARG A 229 -6.35 13.94 12.97
C ARG A 229 -5.01 14.64 12.86
N TRP A 230 -3.92 13.88 12.73
CA TRP A 230 -2.58 14.42 12.50
C TRP A 230 -2.53 15.26 11.22
N ILE A 231 -3.12 14.78 10.12
CA ILE A 231 -3.19 15.50 8.84
C ILE A 231 -3.91 16.84 9.03
N ARG A 232 -5.09 16.86 9.65
CA ARG A 232 -5.87 18.09 9.87
C ARG A 232 -5.11 19.10 10.72
N ALA A 233 -4.44 18.63 11.78
CA ALA A 233 -3.62 19.48 12.62
C ALA A 233 -2.47 20.11 11.82
N LYS A 234 -1.75 19.32 11.01
CA LYS A 234 -0.68 19.83 10.15
C LYS A 234 -1.20 20.82 9.10
N LEU A 235 -2.32 20.53 8.43
CA LEU A 235 -2.93 21.45 7.47
C LEU A 235 -3.33 22.79 8.09
N SER A 236 -3.74 22.80 9.36
CA SER A 236 -4.07 24.05 10.06
C SER A 236 -2.86 24.95 10.34
N LEU A 237 -1.66 24.37 10.40
CA LEU A 237 -0.40 25.10 10.60
C LEU A 237 0.22 25.61 9.29
N LEU A 238 -0.30 25.15 8.15
CA LEU A 238 0.19 25.51 6.80
C LEU A 238 -0.63 26.61 6.13
N ARG A 239 -1.70 27.07 6.80
CA ARG A 239 -2.55 28.19 6.38
C ARG A 239 -2.08 29.46 7.05
#